data_AF-A0A1F9BBG3-F1
#
_entry.id   AF-A0A1F9BBG3-F1
#
_cell.length_a   1.000
_cell.length_b   1.000
_cell.length_c   1.000
_cell.angle_alpha   90.00
_cell.angle_beta   90.00
_cell.angle_gamma   90.00
#
_symmetry.space_group_name_H-M   'P 1'
#
loop_
_entity.id
_entity.type
_entity.pdbx_description
1 polymer ?
#
loop_
_entity_poly.entity_id
_entity_poly.type
_entity_poly.pdbx_seq_one_letter_code
_entity_poly.pdbx_strand_id
1 'polypeptide(L)' 'MKTRILITGHLPENVILPLKEKYQMEMNQEDCPLDRQALISGVKDKHGLLSMLNDSINEEVLACAPH' A
#
# COMPACT_ATOMS: atom_id res chain seq x y z
N MET A 1 -18.03 -4.39 4.69
CA MET A 1 -17.12 -3.89 3.64
C MET A 1 -15.76 -4.54 3.82
N LYS A 2 -15.00 -4.77 2.75
CA LYS A 2 -13.63 -5.27 2.86
C LYS A 2 -12.69 -4.13 3.25
N THR A 3 -11.73 -4.41 4.12
CA THR A 3 -10.70 -3.46 4.53
C THR A 3 -9.79 -3.15 3.33
N ARG A 4 -9.65 -1.87 3.00
CA ARG A 4 -8.80 -1.37 1.90
C ARG A 4 -7.34 -1.29 2.31
N ILE A 5 -6.43 -1.86 1.51
CA ILE A 5 -4.98 -1.83 1.77
C ILE A 5 -4.19 -1.39 0.52
N LEU A 6 -3.06 -0.73 0.74
CA LEU A 6 -2.06 -0.44 -0.31
C LEU A 6 -0.81 -1.29 -0.07
N ILE A 7 -0.26 -1.85 -1.14
CA ILE A 7 1.02 -2.56 -1.15
C ILE A 7 1.98 -1.81 -2.07
N THR A 8 3.11 -1.33 -1.55
CA THR A 8 4.02 -0.43 -2.28
C THR A 8 5.04 -1.15 -3.15
N GLY A 9 5.17 -2.47 -2.99
CA GLY A 9 6.09 -3.31 -3.77
C GLY A 9 5.38 -4.40 -4.56
N HIS A 10 6.04 -4.84 -5.62
CA HIS A 10 5.60 -5.98 -6.42
C HIS A 10 5.90 -7.29 -5.70
N LEU A 11 4.88 -7.88 -5.09
CA LEU A 11 5.02 -9.12 -4.35
C LEU A 11 4.60 -10.34 -5.19
N PRO A 12 5.24 -11.51 -4.96
CA PRO A 12 4.86 -12.76 -5.61
C PRO A 12 3.38 -13.11 -5.40
N GLU A 13 2.78 -13.74 -6.42
CA GLU A 13 1.34 -14.05 -6.43
C GLU A 13 0.91 -14.94 -5.26
N ASN A 14 1.75 -15.88 -4.82
CA ASN A 14 1.47 -16.74 -3.66
C ASN A 14 1.30 -15.97 -2.35
N VAL A 15 1.90 -14.78 -2.22
CA VAL A 15 1.72 -13.88 -1.07
C VAL A 15 0.43 -13.08 -1.22
N ILE A 16 0.07 -12.73 -2.44
CA ILE A 16 -1.04 -11.82 -2.76
C ILE A 16 -2.40 -12.52 -2.79
N LEU A 17 -2.46 -13.77 -3.25
CA LEU A 17 -3.69 -14.57 -3.31
C LEU A 17 -4.50 -14.56 -2.00
N PRO A 18 -3.93 -14.91 -0.82
CA PRO A 18 -4.70 -14.90 0.42
C PRO A 18 -5.13 -13.49 0.87
N LEU A 19 -4.43 -12.44 0.42
CA LEU A 19 -4.79 -11.05 0.72
C LEU A 19 -5.97 -10.58 -0.13
N LYS A 20 -6.00 -10.92 -1.43
CA LYS A 20 -7.11 -10.59 -2.35
C LYS A 20 -8.47 -11.12 -1.86
N GLU A 21 -8.47 -12.30 -1.22
CA GLU A 21 -9.69 -12.91 -0.69
C GLU A 21 -10.28 -12.10 0.48
N LYS A 22 -9.43 -11.52 1.32
CA LYS A 22 -9.82 -10.86 2.58
C LYS A 22 -9.94 -9.35 2.47
N TYR A 23 -9.11 -8.73 1.63
CA TYR A 23 -8.94 -7.28 1.55
C TYR A 23 -9.31 -6.75 0.16
N GLN A 24 -9.65 -5.47 0.09
CA GLN A 24 -9.66 -4.74 -1.18
C GLN A 24 -8.28 -4.11 -1.33
N MET A 25 -7.53 -4.48 -2.36
CA MET A 25 -6.12 -4.13 -2.43
C MET A 25 -5.72 -3.43 -3.70
N GLU A 26 -4.77 -2.51 -3.56
CA GLU A 26 -4.01 -1.91 -4.63
C GLU A 26 -2.53 -2.26 -4.40
N MET A 27 -1.82 -2.65 -5.46
CA MET A 27 -0.42 -3.06 -5.37
C MET A 27 0.38 -2.44 -6.50
N ASN A 28 1.54 -1.87 -6.17
CA ASN A 28 2.53 -1.48 -7.16
C ASN A 28 3.03 -2.72 -7.93
N GLN A 29 2.87 -2.73 -9.24
CA GLN A 29 3.31 -3.84 -10.09
C GLN A 29 4.73 -3.67 -10.62
N GLU A 30 5.33 -2.49 -10.41
CA GLU A 30 6.68 -2.19 -10.87
C GLU A 30 7.72 -2.62 -9.82
N ASP A 31 8.87 -3.08 -10.27
CA ASP A 31 10.02 -3.42 -9.41
C ASP A 31 10.81 -2.17 -8.98
N CYS A 32 10.12 -1.03 -8.84
CA CYS A 32 10.67 0.24 -8.39
C CYS A 32 9.79 0.83 -7.28
N PRO A 33 10.36 1.58 -6.32
CA PRO A 33 9.56 2.23 -5.28
C PRO A 33 8.56 3.22 -5.88
N LEU A 34 7.38 3.30 -5.26
CA LEU A 34 6.38 4.33 -5.61
C LEU A 34 6.98 5.72 -5.46
N ASP A 35 6.61 6.61 -6.37
CA ASP A 35 6.92 8.02 -6.18
C ASP A 35 6.16 8.57 -4.95
N ARG A 36 6.69 9.66 -4.39
CA ARG A 36 6.16 10.21 -3.14
C ARG A 36 4.70 10.65 -3.25
N GLN A 37 4.30 11.21 -4.38
CA GLN A 37 2.94 11.69 -4.58
C GLN A 37 1.97 10.52 -4.74
N ALA A 38 2.38 9.46 -5.45
CA ALA A 38 1.62 8.22 -5.57
C ALA A 38 1.42 7.55 -4.21
N LEU A 39 2.46 7.48 -3.37
CA LEU A 39 2.34 6.95 -2.01
C LEU A 39 1.34 7.78 -1.18
N ILE A 40 1.52 9.10 -1.12
CA ILE A 40 0.64 9.99 -0.33
C ILE A 40 -0.80 9.94 -0.85
N SER A 41 -1.01 9.93 -2.15
CA SER A 41 -2.36 9.85 -2.72
C SER A 41 -2.99 8.49 -2.48
N GLY A 42 -2.20 7.42 -2.58
CA GLY A 42 -2.65 6.05 -2.48
C GLY A 42 -3.08 5.64 -1.08
N VAL A 43 -2.55 6.28 -0.02
CA VAL A 43 -2.88 5.94 1.38
C VAL A 43 -4.14 6.60 1.92
N LYS A 44 -4.65 7.67 1.28
CA LYS A 44 -5.72 8.53 1.83
C LYS A 44 -7.00 7.81 2.21
N ASP A 45 -7.35 6.76 1.47
CA ASP A 45 -8.58 6.01 1.66
C ASP A 45 -8.32 4.57 2.14
N LYS A 46 -7.09 4.25 2.52
CA LYS A 46 -6.68 2.90 2.93
C LYS A 46 -6.68 2.81 4.44
N HIS A 47 -7.02 1.63 4.96
CA HIS A 47 -6.96 1.31 6.39
C HIS A 47 -5.67 0.53 6.73
N GLY A 48 -4.81 0.29 5.73
CA GLY A 48 -3.60 -0.48 5.90
C GLY A 48 -2.61 -0.23 4.77
N LEU A 49 -1.34 -0.24 5.13
CA LEU A 49 -0.21 -0.07 4.21
C LEU A 49 0.77 -1.22 4.46
N LEU A 50 1.10 -1.96 3.40
CA LEU A 50 2.18 -2.94 3.40
C LEU A 50 3.36 -2.31 2.65
N SER A 51 4.24 -1.70 3.42
CA SER A 51 5.42 -0.98 2.93
C SER A 51 6.62 -1.89 2.71
N MET A 52 7.53 -1.46 1.86
CA MET A 52 8.85 -2.04 1.62
C MET A 52 9.92 -1.29 2.42
N LEU A 53 11.12 -1.89 2.54
CA LEU A 53 12.23 -1.31 3.31
C LEU A 53 12.72 0.06 2.78
N ASN A 54 12.51 0.32 1.49
CA ASN A 54 12.90 1.55 0.80
C ASN A 54 11.83 2.66 0.89
N ASP A 55 10.65 2.38 1.46
CA ASP A 55 9.63 3.41 1.65
C ASP A 55 9.98 4.31 2.84
N SER A 56 9.95 5.62 2.61
CA SER A 56 10.07 6.60 3.69
C SER A 56 8.70 6.89 4.30
N ILE A 57 8.30 6.05 5.27
CA ILE A 57 7.05 6.23 6.03
C ILE A 57 7.30 7.25 7.16
N ASN A 58 7.16 8.52 6.83
CA ASN A 58 7.36 9.65 7.75
C ASN A 58 6.03 10.25 8.21
N GLU A 59 6.12 11.29 9.05
CA GLU A 59 4.97 12.00 9.62
C GLU A 59 3.97 12.50 8.56
N GLU A 60 4.46 12.95 7.40
CA GLU A 60 3.61 13.43 6.30
C GLU A 60 2.77 12.28 5.69
N VAL A 61 3.35 11.09 5.53
CA VAL A 61 2.58 9.92 5.04
C VAL A 61 1.50 9.53 6.04
N LEU A 62 1.83 9.50 7.33
CA LEU A 62 0.89 9.18 8.40
C LEU A 62 -0.22 10.23 8.53
N ALA A 63 0.10 11.51 8.41
CA ALA A 63 -0.87 12.61 8.43
C ALA A 63 -1.86 12.53 7.26
N CYS A 64 -1.47 11.91 6.15
CA CYS A 64 -2.34 11.70 4.99
C CYS A 64 -3.14 10.38 5.05
N ALA A 65 -2.97 9.55 6.09
CA ALA A 65 -3.64 8.26 6.25
C ALA A 65 -4.55 8.27 7.51
N PRO A 66 -5.76 8.85 7.43
CA PRO A 66 -6.62 9.09 8.59
C PRO A 66 -7.49 7.89 9.02
N HIS A 67 -7.38 6.74 8.35
CA HIS A 67 -8.27 5.58 8.50
C HIS A 67 -7.53 4.36 9.06
#